data_AF-A0A4U5X1Q7-F1
#
_entry.id   AF-A0A4U5X1Q7-F1
#
_cell.length_a   1.000
_cell.length_b   1.000
_cell.length_c   1.000
_cell.angle_alpha   90.00
_cell.angle_beta   90.00
_cell.angle_gamma   90.00
#
_symmetry.space_group_name_H-M   'P 1'
#
loop_
_entity.id
_entity.type
_entity.pdbx_description
1 polymer ?
#
loop_
_entity_poly.entity_id
_entity_poly.type
_entity_poly.pdbx_seq_one_letter_code
_entity_poly.pdbx_strand_id
1 'polypeptide(L)'
;MTDQQDLLRRIGKIRPDHRPGGQALHRPLLLLWAIAQAVQGRPRLQPWSLVKGEVGPLLAQFAAPHLSEADVRYPFWALRNDAVWEVVNEGGLPLTSELRRPTLTALDEVNPLGGLLEADYDLLVRDRELAITAMSNLIVRFFSANPAEVLQALHVHALVPGHVDAYLQPLLGEPFPHRTAIQQAYGGNGVSGITPLADGILSVYSDEKGPYGDHRIPETGWIAYTGDGLSGDQAMVKGNKSMQRYQVQRKALRYWHKPYKGHWTFETWAVIVQCRRRWGPGDDDRQRREYVWVLAPVPSPLPATWPAEVKEALEQDDGRVHDDSVDVVPIEVDDEQGASLLLTPKERYRRLTAAARRTADRRTRRSTMTKVERYLRSAAARDAVIIRSEGCCENPSCLGHPQERTDSDQPLLEVDHVVGLARTGQDTPDVMIALCPNCHALKTRGKNRAQLQASLARVARQRHSQFGQ
;
A
#
# COMPACT_ATOMS: atom_id res chain seq x y z
N MET A 1 3.71 -17.69 -23.13
CA MET A 1 2.87 -16.51 -22.89
C MET A 1 1.94 -16.43 -24.08
N THR A 2 0.64 -16.47 -23.86
CA THR A 2 -0.37 -16.36 -24.93
C THR A 2 -0.42 -14.93 -25.48
N ASP A 3 -0.96 -14.73 -26.68
CA ASP A 3 -1.14 -13.38 -27.26
C ASP A 3 -1.95 -12.44 -26.35
N GLN A 4 -2.99 -12.96 -25.68
CA GLN A 4 -3.80 -12.25 -24.68
C GLN A 4 -2.93 -11.70 -23.52
N GLN A 5 -2.16 -12.59 -22.89
CA GLN A 5 -1.21 -12.22 -21.83
C GLN A 5 -0.16 -11.22 -22.30
N ASP A 6 0.33 -11.33 -23.54
CA ASP A 6 1.32 -10.38 -24.06
C ASP A 6 0.71 -8.97 -24.27
N LEU A 7 -0.50 -8.89 -24.83
CA LEU A 7 -1.22 -7.62 -24.96
C LEU A 7 -1.44 -6.97 -23.59
N LEU A 8 -2.01 -7.70 -22.62
CA LEU A 8 -2.23 -7.19 -21.27
C LEU A 8 -0.92 -6.75 -20.60
N ARG A 9 0.19 -7.46 -20.84
CA ARG A 9 1.52 -7.09 -20.36
C ARG A 9 2.00 -5.78 -20.99
N ARG A 10 1.81 -5.57 -22.30
CA ARG A 10 2.17 -4.31 -22.97
C ARG A 10 1.34 -3.15 -22.44
N ILE A 11 0.03 -3.33 -22.27
CA ILE A 11 -0.86 -2.34 -21.63
C ILE A 11 -0.44 -2.06 -20.18
N GLY A 12 -0.07 -3.10 -19.42
CA GLY A 12 0.40 -2.97 -18.04
C GLY A 12 1.73 -2.23 -17.89
N LYS A 13 2.57 -2.21 -18.92
CA LYS A 13 3.82 -1.44 -18.94
C LYS A 13 3.62 0.06 -19.15
N ILE A 14 2.45 0.49 -19.63
CA ILE A 14 2.15 1.93 -19.78
C ILE A 14 2.20 2.57 -18.40
N ARG A 15 3.13 3.51 -18.19
CA ARG A 15 3.28 4.25 -16.94
C ARG A 15 2.78 5.67 -17.14
N PRO A 16 2.15 6.29 -16.12
CA PRO A 16 1.94 7.71 -16.17
C PRO A 16 3.32 8.39 -16.15
N ASP A 17 3.59 9.23 -17.15
CA ASP A 17 4.78 10.08 -17.13
C ASP A 17 4.74 10.97 -15.87
N HIS A 18 5.88 11.03 -15.17
CA HIS A 18 6.01 11.88 -13.99
C HIS A 18 6.02 13.34 -14.42
N ARG A 19 4.96 14.08 -14.09
CA ARG A 19 4.97 15.55 -14.14
C ARG A 19 4.62 16.12 -12.77
N PRO A 20 5.28 17.21 -12.33
CA PRO A 20 4.78 18.01 -11.23
C PRO A 20 3.43 18.60 -11.66
N GLY A 21 2.33 18.17 -11.04
CA GLY A 21 0.98 18.72 -11.32
C GLY A 21 -0.10 17.74 -11.79
N GLY A 22 0.19 16.44 -11.94
CA GLY A 22 -0.87 15.45 -12.22
C GLY A 22 -0.39 14.18 -12.91
N GLN A 23 -1.30 13.20 -13.00
CA GLN A 23 -1.07 11.95 -13.73
C GLN A 23 -1.10 12.24 -15.24
N ALA A 24 -0.09 11.77 -16.00
CA ALA A 24 -0.12 11.91 -17.46
C ALA A 24 -1.13 10.91 -18.07
N LEU A 25 -2.38 11.36 -18.22
CA LEU A 25 -3.51 10.55 -18.68
C LEU A 25 -3.64 10.44 -20.21
N HIS A 26 -2.80 11.17 -20.95
CA HIS A 26 -2.85 11.24 -22.42
C HIS A 26 -2.76 9.87 -23.12
N ARG A 27 -1.70 9.10 -22.82
CA ARG A 27 -1.45 7.79 -23.45
C ARG A 27 -2.53 6.76 -23.08
N PRO A 28 -2.88 6.59 -21.78
CA PRO A 28 -3.99 5.72 -21.39
C PRO A 28 -5.31 6.08 -22.04
N LEU A 29 -5.63 7.37 -22.18
CA LEU A 29 -6.91 7.80 -22.74
C LEU A 29 -7.01 7.52 -24.25
N LEU A 30 -5.95 7.79 -25.01
CA LEU A 30 -5.90 7.42 -26.44
C LEU A 30 -6.06 5.91 -26.63
N LEU A 31 -5.35 5.11 -25.83
CA LEU A 31 -5.45 3.66 -25.90
C LEU A 31 -6.85 3.16 -25.53
N LEU A 32 -7.46 3.74 -24.49
CA LEU A 32 -8.80 3.39 -24.06
C LEU A 32 -9.84 3.73 -25.14
N TRP A 33 -9.71 4.90 -25.78
CA TRP A 33 -10.49 5.26 -26.96
C TRP A 33 -10.28 4.24 -28.09
N ALA A 34 -9.04 3.88 -28.40
CA ALA A 34 -8.75 2.93 -29.49
C ALA A 34 -9.39 1.55 -29.27
N ILE A 35 -9.33 1.03 -28.04
CA ILE A 35 -10.01 -0.22 -27.68
C ILE A 35 -11.53 -0.06 -27.78
N ALA A 36 -12.08 1.07 -27.35
CA ALA A 36 -13.50 1.40 -27.49
C ALA A 36 -13.96 1.42 -28.97
N GLN A 37 -13.14 1.97 -29.88
CA GLN A 37 -13.42 1.97 -31.31
C GLN A 37 -13.43 0.53 -31.86
N ALA A 38 -12.47 -0.30 -31.47
CA ALA A 38 -12.37 -1.68 -31.91
C ALA A 38 -13.60 -2.51 -31.51
N VAL A 39 -14.04 -2.42 -30.24
CA VAL A 39 -15.23 -3.17 -29.78
C VAL A 39 -16.54 -2.67 -30.38
N GLN A 40 -16.56 -1.46 -30.94
CA GLN A 40 -17.68 -0.90 -31.69
C GLN A 40 -17.62 -1.23 -33.20
N GLY A 41 -16.62 -2.00 -33.64
CA GLY A 41 -16.46 -2.40 -35.05
C GLY A 41 -16.03 -1.27 -35.98
N ARG A 42 -15.46 -0.17 -35.44
CA ARG A 42 -14.94 0.93 -36.26
C ARG A 42 -13.59 0.54 -36.90
N PRO A 43 -13.21 1.14 -38.05
CA PRO A 43 -11.96 0.83 -38.72
C PRO A 43 -10.74 0.90 -37.78
N ARG A 44 -9.85 -0.09 -37.90
CA ARG A 44 -8.61 -0.22 -37.10
C ARG A 44 -7.72 1.02 -37.18
N LEU A 45 -7.50 1.50 -38.39
CA LEU A 45 -6.68 2.67 -38.70
C LEU A 45 -7.59 3.84 -38.99
N GLN A 46 -7.41 4.96 -38.28
CA GLN A 46 -8.23 6.16 -38.42
C GLN A 46 -7.36 7.38 -38.72
N PRO A 47 -7.85 8.33 -39.55
CA PRO A 47 -7.08 9.52 -39.90
C PRO A 47 -6.82 10.39 -38.67
N TRP A 48 -5.63 10.98 -38.62
CA TRP A 48 -5.20 11.90 -37.57
C TRP A 48 -6.25 12.96 -37.24
N SER A 49 -6.89 13.56 -38.23
CA SER A 49 -7.95 14.56 -38.06
C SER A 49 -9.14 14.05 -37.23
N LEU A 50 -9.56 12.81 -37.44
CA LEU A 50 -10.63 12.19 -36.65
C LEU A 50 -10.15 11.88 -35.23
N VAL A 51 -8.98 11.24 -35.09
CA VAL A 51 -8.41 10.92 -33.77
C VAL A 51 -8.24 12.19 -32.94
N LYS A 52 -7.74 13.27 -33.57
CA LYS A 52 -7.59 14.59 -32.96
C LYS A 52 -8.93 15.14 -32.46
N GLY A 53 -9.96 15.13 -33.29
CA GLY A 53 -11.29 15.67 -32.95
C GLY A 53 -12.07 14.85 -31.91
N GLU A 54 -11.93 13.52 -31.91
CA GLU A 54 -12.63 12.66 -30.92
C GLU A 54 -11.88 12.59 -29.58
N VAL A 55 -10.55 12.53 -29.58
CA VAL A 55 -9.74 12.36 -28.36
C VAL A 55 -9.46 13.70 -27.66
N GLY A 56 -9.42 14.81 -28.40
CA GLY A 56 -9.19 16.15 -27.84
C GLY A 56 -10.17 16.52 -26.70
N PRO A 57 -11.49 16.44 -26.92
CA PRO A 57 -12.49 16.70 -25.88
C PRO A 57 -12.34 15.77 -24.66
N LEU A 58 -11.99 14.50 -24.90
CA LEU A 58 -11.76 13.53 -23.82
C LEU A 58 -10.55 13.94 -22.96
N LEU A 59 -9.46 14.43 -23.57
CA LEU A 59 -8.30 14.94 -22.82
C LEU A 59 -8.66 16.14 -21.94
N ALA A 60 -9.44 17.09 -22.49
CA ALA A 60 -9.90 18.24 -21.73
C ALA A 60 -10.76 17.82 -20.52
N GLN A 61 -11.64 16.82 -20.70
CA GLN A 61 -12.53 16.33 -19.66
C GLN A 61 -11.81 15.52 -18.57
N PHE A 62 -10.97 14.56 -18.96
CA PHE A 62 -10.44 13.56 -18.02
C PHE A 62 -8.98 13.76 -17.63
N ALA A 63 -8.19 14.49 -18.42
CA ALA A 63 -6.78 14.71 -18.14
C ALA A 63 -6.53 16.09 -17.49
N ALA A 64 -6.88 17.18 -18.18
CA ALA A 64 -6.88 18.52 -17.59
C ALA A 64 -7.68 19.52 -18.45
N PRO A 65 -8.43 20.46 -17.86
CA PRO A 65 -9.31 21.38 -18.60
C PRO A 65 -8.63 22.30 -19.62
N HIS A 66 -7.32 22.55 -19.48
CA HIS A 66 -6.56 23.42 -20.38
C HIS A 66 -6.01 22.70 -21.62
N LEU A 67 -6.15 21.37 -21.68
CA LEU A 67 -5.69 20.58 -22.82
C LEU A 67 -6.64 20.78 -24.00
N SER A 68 -6.05 20.69 -25.20
CA SER A 68 -6.70 20.93 -26.48
C SER A 68 -6.53 19.73 -27.41
N GLU A 69 -7.19 19.78 -28.56
CA GLU A 69 -6.97 18.85 -29.67
C GLU A 69 -5.49 18.73 -30.08
N ALA A 70 -4.73 19.83 -30.00
CA ALA A 70 -3.30 19.81 -30.32
C ALA A 70 -2.47 18.91 -29.38
N ASP A 71 -2.97 18.65 -28.17
CA ASP A 71 -2.29 17.82 -27.17
C ASP A 71 -2.41 16.31 -27.47
N VAL A 72 -3.36 15.90 -28.32
CA VAL A 72 -3.49 14.52 -28.85
C VAL A 72 -2.24 14.10 -29.62
N ARG A 73 -1.47 15.07 -30.13
CA ARG A 73 -0.20 14.83 -30.84
C ARG A 73 0.80 14.05 -29.99
N TYR A 74 0.82 14.30 -28.68
CA TYR A 74 1.73 13.59 -27.78
C TYR A 74 1.43 12.08 -27.72
N PRO A 75 0.24 11.65 -27.27
CA PRO A 75 -0.07 10.23 -27.17
C PRO A 75 -0.10 9.56 -28.55
N PHE A 76 -0.57 10.23 -29.61
CA PHE A 76 -0.64 9.67 -30.98
C PHE A 76 0.71 9.18 -31.49
N TRP A 77 1.80 9.89 -31.13
CA TRP A 77 3.14 9.49 -31.52
C TRP A 77 3.84 8.60 -30.48
N ALA A 78 3.68 8.93 -29.19
CA ALA A 78 4.40 8.29 -28.10
C ALA A 78 3.95 6.85 -27.85
N LEU A 79 2.67 6.53 -28.08
CA LEU A 79 2.10 5.20 -27.82
C LEU A 79 2.71 4.10 -28.71
N ARG A 80 3.38 4.48 -29.81
CA ARG A 80 4.18 3.56 -30.64
C ARG A 80 5.35 2.94 -29.87
N ASN A 81 5.94 3.69 -28.94
CA ASN A 81 7.01 3.20 -28.07
C ASN A 81 6.51 2.18 -27.04
N ASP A 82 5.21 2.16 -26.76
CA ASP A 82 4.57 1.15 -25.89
C ASP A 82 4.20 -0.12 -26.67
N ALA A 83 4.46 -0.14 -27.99
CA ALA A 83 4.19 -1.24 -28.91
C ALA A 83 2.72 -1.69 -28.89
N VAL A 84 1.77 -0.77 -28.76
CA VAL A 84 0.31 -1.03 -28.86
C VAL A 84 -0.39 -0.14 -29.89
N TRP A 85 0.39 0.68 -30.59
CA TRP A 85 -0.09 1.68 -31.53
C TRP A 85 0.86 1.78 -32.71
N GLU A 86 0.32 1.99 -33.90
CA GLU A 86 1.09 2.27 -35.11
C GLU A 86 0.52 3.49 -35.84
N VAL A 87 1.39 4.12 -36.61
CA VAL A 87 1.03 5.21 -37.51
C VAL A 87 1.57 4.84 -38.88
N VAL A 88 0.68 4.77 -39.87
CA VAL A 88 1.00 4.44 -41.26
C VAL A 88 0.73 5.64 -42.16
N ASN A 89 1.25 5.58 -43.39
CA ASN A 89 1.23 6.70 -44.34
C ASN A 89 1.91 7.96 -43.77
N GLU A 90 2.94 7.78 -42.94
CA GLU A 90 3.65 8.87 -42.27
C GLU A 90 4.68 9.58 -43.15
N GLY A 91 4.89 9.16 -44.40
CA GLY A 91 5.49 9.96 -45.48
C GLY A 91 6.79 10.73 -45.19
N GLY A 92 7.59 10.33 -44.19
CA GLY A 92 8.74 11.13 -43.76
C GLY A 92 8.38 12.44 -43.04
N LEU A 93 7.30 12.44 -42.25
CA LEU A 93 6.80 13.59 -41.47
C LEU A 93 7.95 14.37 -40.79
N PRO A 94 8.08 15.70 -41.02
CA PRO A 94 9.10 16.50 -40.38
C PRO A 94 8.91 16.49 -38.86
N LEU A 95 9.95 16.06 -38.17
CA LEU A 95 9.99 15.97 -36.72
C LEU A 95 10.31 17.35 -36.12
N THR A 96 9.89 17.56 -34.86
CA THR A 96 10.29 18.72 -34.05
C THR A 96 11.82 18.83 -33.96
N SER A 97 12.33 20.00 -33.55
CA SER A 97 13.78 20.25 -33.37
C SER A 97 14.52 19.22 -32.51
N GLU A 98 13.84 18.55 -31.58
CA GLU A 98 14.40 17.46 -30.77
C GLU A 98 14.27 16.06 -31.40
N LEU A 99 13.75 15.96 -32.63
CA LEU A 99 13.42 14.72 -33.35
C LEU A 99 12.49 13.74 -32.59
N ARG A 100 11.77 14.22 -31.58
CA ARG A 100 10.95 13.35 -30.70
C ARG A 100 9.56 13.02 -31.23
N ARG A 101 8.96 13.92 -32.03
CA ARG A 101 7.60 13.78 -32.59
C ARG A 101 7.38 14.71 -33.79
N PRO A 102 6.38 14.48 -34.66
CA PRO A 102 6.05 15.37 -35.76
C PRO A 102 5.57 16.75 -35.28
N THR A 103 5.67 17.76 -36.14
CA THR A 103 4.98 19.04 -35.91
C THR A 103 3.46 18.85 -36.06
N LEU A 104 2.67 19.73 -35.42
CA LEU A 104 1.21 19.68 -35.55
C LEU A 104 0.80 19.94 -37.00
N THR A 105 1.41 20.95 -37.64
CA THR A 105 1.19 21.31 -39.05
C THR A 105 1.43 20.12 -39.97
N ALA A 106 2.51 19.37 -39.77
CA ALA A 106 2.81 18.22 -40.61
C ALA A 106 1.77 17.09 -40.47
N LEU A 107 1.29 16.84 -39.24
CA LEU A 107 0.22 15.87 -39.03
C LEU A 107 -1.10 16.33 -39.66
N ASP A 108 -1.41 17.62 -39.58
CA ASP A 108 -2.63 18.19 -40.18
C ASP A 108 -2.59 18.16 -41.71
N GLU A 109 -1.42 18.39 -42.32
CA GLU A 109 -1.22 18.34 -43.78
C GLU A 109 -1.20 16.92 -44.34
N VAL A 110 -0.45 16.01 -43.72
CA VAL A 110 -0.33 14.62 -44.19
C VAL A 110 -1.56 13.78 -43.80
N ASN A 111 -2.18 14.11 -42.66
CA ASN A 111 -3.32 13.38 -42.08
C ASN A 111 -3.09 11.86 -42.02
N PRO A 112 -1.98 11.38 -41.42
CA PRO A 112 -1.62 9.97 -41.41
C PRO A 112 -2.67 9.13 -40.68
N LEU A 113 -2.70 7.82 -40.95
CA LEU A 113 -3.61 6.92 -40.26
C LEU A 113 -2.93 6.36 -39.00
N GLY A 114 -3.60 6.43 -37.85
CA GLY A 114 -3.14 5.85 -36.60
C GLY A 114 -4.14 4.84 -36.05
N GLY A 115 -3.64 3.81 -35.38
CA GLY A 115 -4.49 2.78 -34.80
C GLY A 115 -3.75 1.75 -33.97
N LEU A 116 -4.50 0.79 -33.43
CA LEU A 116 -3.93 -0.39 -32.79
C LEU A 116 -3.15 -1.23 -33.81
N LEU A 117 -2.16 -1.98 -33.32
CA LEU A 117 -1.49 -3.01 -34.12
C LEU A 117 -2.52 -4.00 -34.67
N GLU A 118 -2.32 -4.47 -35.89
CA GLU A 118 -3.23 -5.41 -36.57
C GLU A 118 -3.61 -6.62 -35.71
N ALA A 119 -2.61 -7.33 -35.18
CA ALA A 119 -2.84 -8.50 -34.32
C ALA A 119 -3.62 -8.17 -33.03
N ASP A 120 -3.40 -6.99 -32.44
CA ASP A 120 -4.10 -6.57 -31.22
C ASP A 120 -5.55 -6.19 -31.51
N TYR A 121 -5.79 -5.49 -32.61
CA TYR A 121 -7.13 -5.13 -33.05
C TYR A 121 -7.96 -6.39 -33.33
N ASP A 122 -7.43 -7.32 -34.11
CA ASP A 122 -8.12 -8.57 -34.45
C ASP A 122 -8.42 -9.40 -33.20
N LEU A 123 -7.48 -9.42 -32.26
CA LEU A 123 -7.65 -10.10 -30.99
C LEU A 123 -8.76 -9.46 -30.15
N LEU A 124 -8.79 -8.13 -30.02
CA LEU A 124 -9.80 -7.39 -29.24
C LEU A 124 -11.20 -7.44 -29.87
N VAL A 125 -11.30 -7.46 -31.19
CA VAL A 125 -12.57 -7.61 -31.92
C VAL A 125 -13.12 -9.03 -31.74
N ARG A 126 -12.26 -10.04 -31.80
CA ARG A 126 -12.65 -11.45 -31.66
C ARG A 126 -12.98 -11.82 -30.21
N ASP A 127 -12.20 -11.32 -29.26
CA ASP A 127 -12.30 -11.66 -27.84
C ASP A 127 -12.81 -10.47 -27.03
N ARG A 128 -14.14 -10.44 -26.85
CA ARG A 128 -14.82 -9.37 -26.13
C ARG A 128 -14.45 -9.36 -24.64
N GLU A 129 -14.20 -10.51 -24.02
CA GLU A 129 -13.80 -10.56 -22.61
C GLU A 129 -12.43 -9.91 -22.41
N LEU A 130 -11.46 -10.22 -23.28
CA LEU A 130 -10.15 -9.58 -23.26
C LEU A 130 -10.26 -8.05 -23.41
N ALA A 131 -11.09 -7.58 -24.33
CA ALA A 131 -11.28 -6.14 -24.53
C ALA A 131 -11.87 -5.47 -23.29
N ILE A 132 -12.86 -6.09 -22.64
CA ILE A 132 -13.42 -5.61 -21.38
C ILE A 132 -12.35 -5.61 -20.27
N THR A 133 -11.55 -6.66 -20.15
CA THR A 133 -10.45 -6.72 -19.17
C THR A 133 -9.39 -5.64 -19.42
N ALA A 134 -9.00 -5.41 -20.68
CA ALA A 134 -8.05 -4.37 -21.06
C ALA A 134 -8.57 -2.96 -20.73
N MET A 135 -9.82 -2.65 -21.07
CA MET A 135 -10.47 -1.38 -20.72
C MET A 135 -10.57 -1.23 -19.20
N SER A 136 -11.00 -2.27 -18.49
CA SER A 136 -11.15 -2.27 -17.04
C SER A 136 -9.82 -2.04 -16.33
N ASN A 137 -8.73 -2.66 -16.81
CA ASN A 137 -7.39 -2.43 -16.30
C ASN A 137 -6.95 -0.96 -16.45
N LEU A 138 -7.16 -0.37 -17.64
CA LEU A 138 -6.85 1.04 -17.88
C LEU A 138 -7.69 1.96 -17.00
N ILE A 139 -8.99 1.72 -16.89
CA ILE A 139 -9.90 2.51 -16.06
C ILE A 139 -9.48 2.46 -14.60
N VAL A 140 -9.24 1.27 -14.05
CA VAL A 140 -8.84 1.12 -12.63
C VAL A 140 -7.46 1.75 -12.37
N ARG A 141 -6.55 1.72 -13.34
CA ARG A 141 -5.20 2.29 -13.18
C ARG A 141 -5.14 3.79 -13.39
N PHE A 142 -6.02 4.38 -14.18
CA PHE A 142 -5.85 5.78 -14.61
C PHE A 142 -7.08 6.65 -14.34
N PHE A 143 -8.24 6.05 -14.13
CA PHE A 143 -9.54 6.74 -14.04
C PHE A 143 -10.44 6.17 -12.94
N SER A 144 -9.87 5.59 -11.88
CA SER A 144 -10.62 4.89 -10.83
C SER A 144 -11.59 5.79 -10.06
N ALA A 145 -11.37 7.10 -10.06
CA ALA A 145 -12.28 8.06 -9.44
C ALA A 145 -13.63 8.15 -10.18
N ASN A 146 -13.61 8.12 -11.51
CA ASN A 146 -14.78 8.39 -12.36
C ASN A 146 -14.98 7.33 -13.47
N PRO A 147 -15.05 6.02 -13.15
CA PRO A 147 -15.09 4.95 -14.16
C PRO A 147 -16.34 5.04 -15.06
N ALA A 148 -17.50 5.35 -14.50
CA ALA A 148 -18.77 5.43 -15.23
C ALA A 148 -18.78 6.57 -16.26
N GLU A 149 -18.25 7.74 -15.89
CA GLU A 149 -18.17 8.90 -16.80
C GLU A 149 -17.28 8.61 -18.00
N VAL A 150 -16.15 7.93 -17.79
CA VAL A 150 -15.24 7.53 -18.88
C VAL A 150 -15.92 6.55 -19.83
N LEU A 151 -16.60 5.52 -19.30
CA LEU A 151 -17.34 4.56 -20.13
C LEU A 151 -18.48 5.22 -20.93
N GLN A 152 -19.15 6.21 -20.33
CA GLN A 152 -20.21 6.97 -21.01
C GLN A 152 -19.66 7.85 -22.12
N ALA A 153 -18.58 8.59 -21.86
CA ALA A 153 -17.93 9.47 -22.84
C ALA A 153 -17.35 8.69 -24.04
N LEU A 154 -16.96 7.43 -23.84
CA LEU A 154 -16.51 6.53 -24.90
C LEU A 154 -17.64 5.74 -25.58
N HIS A 155 -18.89 5.93 -25.13
CA HIS A 155 -20.07 5.22 -25.63
C HIS A 155 -20.00 3.69 -25.48
N VAL A 156 -19.27 3.18 -24.48
CA VAL A 156 -19.08 1.74 -24.23
C VAL A 156 -19.68 1.25 -22.91
N HIS A 157 -20.44 2.09 -22.20
CA HIS A 157 -21.10 1.73 -20.94
C HIS A 157 -22.00 0.48 -21.04
N ALA A 158 -22.67 0.25 -22.17
CA ALA A 158 -23.46 -0.96 -22.40
C ALA A 158 -22.60 -2.20 -22.68
N LEU A 159 -21.34 -2.02 -23.07
CA LEU A 159 -20.41 -3.12 -23.40
C LEU A 159 -19.69 -3.67 -22.17
N VAL A 160 -19.57 -2.88 -21.10
CA VAL A 160 -18.97 -3.26 -19.82
C VAL A 160 -20.08 -3.29 -18.75
N PRO A 161 -20.92 -4.35 -18.70
CA PRO A 161 -22.01 -4.40 -17.74
C PRO A 161 -21.47 -4.55 -16.32
N GLY A 162 -22.12 -3.92 -15.35
CA GLY A 162 -21.73 -3.98 -13.94
C GLY A 162 -20.53 -3.09 -13.61
N HIS A 163 -19.70 -3.54 -12.66
CA HIS A 163 -18.55 -2.77 -12.19
C HIS A 163 -17.27 -3.19 -12.92
N VAL A 164 -16.46 -2.21 -13.33
CA VAL A 164 -15.21 -2.44 -14.09
C VAL A 164 -14.22 -3.37 -13.37
N ASP A 165 -14.22 -3.38 -12.05
CA ASP A 165 -13.33 -4.22 -11.25
C ASP A 165 -13.70 -5.71 -11.27
N ALA A 166 -14.92 -6.07 -11.67
CA ALA A 166 -15.35 -7.47 -11.78
C ALA A 166 -14.62 -8.25 -12.88
N TYR A 167 -14.01 -7.53 -13.84
CA TYR A 167 -13.27 -8.12 -14.97
C TYR A 167 -11.77 -8.15 -14.74
N LEU A 168 -11.31 -7.74 -13.57
CA LEU A 168 -9.90 -7.81 -13.20
C LEU A 168 -9.55 -9.21 -12.72
N GLN A 169 -8.36 -9.64 -13.10
CA GLN A 169 -7.73 -10.86 -12.59
C GLN A 169 -6.52 -10.48 -11.72
N PRO A 170 -6.14 -11.28 -10.71
CA PRO A 170 -6.82 -12.48 -10.22
C PRO A 170 -8.16 -12.19 -9.53
N LEU A 171 -8.99 -13.22 -9.37
CA LEU A 171 -10.16 -13.15 -8.49
C LEU A 171 -9.75 -13.19 -7.01
N LEU A 172 -10.54 -12.54 -6.16
CA LEU A 172 -10.35 -12.61 -4.70
C LEU A 172 -10.46 -14.06 -4.22
N GLY A 173 -9.52 -14.48 -3.39
CA GLY A 173 -9.48 -15.81 -2.77
C GLY A 173 -8.94 -16.94 -3.64
N GLU A 174 -8.55 -16.68 -4.90
CA GLU A 174 -7.99 -17.71 -5.78
C GLU A 174 -6.66 -18.27 -5.22
N PRO A 175 -6.55 -19.60 -4.99
CA PRO A 175 -5.41 -20.18 -4.29
C PRO A 175 -4.26 -20.57 -5.22
N PHE A 176 -3.04 -20.28 -4.80
CA PHE A 176 -1.81 -20.66 -5.49
C PHE A 176 -0.80 -21.30 -4.54
N PRO A 177 -0.11 -22.38 -4.95
CA PRO A 177 0.85 -23.05 -4.07
C PRO A 177 2.12 -22.21 -3.84
N HIS A 178 2.60 -21.52 -4.88
CA HIS A 178 3.87 -20.81 -4.88
C HIS A 178 3.80 -19.49 -5.67
N ARG A 179 4.70 -18.56 -5.35
CA ARG A 179 4.85 -17.28 -6.07
C ARG A 179 5.11 -17.45 -7.56
N THR A 180 5.79 -18.52 -7.97
CA THR A 180 6.03 -18.86 -9.38
C THR A 180 4.75 -19.24 -10.12
N ALA A 181 3.78 -19.88 -9.47
CA ALA A 181 2.48 -20.20 -10.07
C ALA A 181 1.67 -18.92 -10.34
N ILE A 182 1.68 -17.97 -9.41
CA ILE A 182 1.08 -16.63 -9.60
C ILE A 182 1.75 -15.92 -10.78
N GLN A 183 3.08 -15.96 -10.86
CA GLN A 183 3.84 -15.36 -11.96
C GLN A 183 3.50 -16.01 -13.31
N GLN A 184 3.31 -17.33 -13.36
CA GLN A 184 2.93 -18.01 -14.60
C GLN A 184 1.52 -17.63 -15.05
N ALA A 185 0.59 -17.47 -14.10
CA ALA A 185 -0.80 -17.11 -14.38
C ALA A 185 -0.94 -15.63 -14.80
N TYR A 186 -0.33 -14.69 -14.06
CA TYR A 186 -0.57 -13.25 -14.20
C TYR A 186 0.67 -12.43 -14.50
N GLY A 187 1.82 -13.06 -14.73
CA GLY A 187 3.10 -12.39 -14.96
C GLY A 187 3.63 -11.63 -13.76
N GLY A 188 4.45 -10.61 -14.02
CA GLY A 188 5.15 -9.86 -12.98
C GLY A 188 6.43 -10.55 -12.49
N ASN A 189 6.86 -10.18 -11.29
CA ASN A 189 8.08 -10.69 -10.66
C ASN A 189 7.72 -11.74 -9.57
N GLY A 190 8.29 -12.94 -9.67
CA GLY A 190 8.04 -14.06 -8.75
C GLY A 190 8.84 -14.01 -7.44
N VAL A 191 9.70 -13.00 -7.24
CA VAL A 191 10.65 -12.90 -6.11
C VAL A 191 10.32 -11.70 -5.23
N SER A 192 10.19 -10.51 -5.82
CA SER A 192 10.01 -9.27 -5.06
C SER A 192 8.67 -9.23 -4.29
N GLY A 193 8.70 -8.84 -3.02
CA GLY A 193 7.52 -8.72 -2.17
C GLY A 193 6.60 -7.54 -2.54
N ILE A 194 7.11 -6.51 -3.21
CA ILE A 194 6.33 -5.35 -3.66
C ILE A 194 6.56 -5.16 -5.16
N THR A 195 5.60 -5.57 -5.98
CA THR A 195 5.78 -5.57 -7.43
C THR A 195 4.44 -5.64 -8.16
N PRO A 196 4.26 -4.96 -9.30
CA PRO A 196 3.06 -5.14 -10.10
C PRO A 196 3.02 -6.51 -10.78
N LEU A 197 1.81 -7.00 -11.04
CA LEU A 197 1.59 -8.10 -11.99
C LEU A 197 1.75 -7.59 -13.43
N ALA A 198 1.57 -8.45 -14.44
CA ALA A 198 1.69 -8.05 -15.84
C ALA A 198 0.75 -6.90 -16.22
N ASP A 199 -0.38 -6.81 -15.53
CA ASP A 199 -1.43 -5.81 -15.71
C ASP A 199 -1.05 -4.41 -15.17
N GLY A 200 0.12 -4.27 -14.53
CA GLY A 200 0.64 -3.00 -14.04
C GLY A 200 0.00 -2.48 -12.75
N ILE A 201 -0.88 -3.24 -12.10
CA ILE A 201 -1.44 -2.92 -10.78
C ILE A 201 -0.53 -3.49 -9.70
N LEU A 202 -0.16 -2.65 -8.73
CA LEU A 202 0.77 -3.02 -7.65
C LEU A 202 0.19 -4.14 -6.80
N SER A 203 1.04 -5.12 -6.49
CA SER A 203 0.74 -6.20 -5.56
C SER A 203 1.80 -6.25 -4.47
N VAL A 204 1.36 -6.52 -3.25
CA VAL A 204 2.22 -6.78 -2.09
C VAL A 204 1.97 -8.19 -1.59
N TYR A 205 2.99 -8.83 -1.02
CA TYR A 205 2.95 -10.24 -0.67
C TYR A 205 3.46 -10.46 0.74
N SER A 206 2.59 -10.98 1.59
CA SER A 206 2.84 -11.24 3.00
C SER A 206 2.83 -12.75 3.24
N ASP A 207 3.96 -13.31 3.69
CA ASP A 207 4.07 -14.71 4.09
C ASP A 207 4.16 -14.77 5.62
N GLU A 208 3.28 -15.52 6.28
CA GLU A 208 3.26 -15.63 7.75
C GLU A 208 4.56 -16.24 8.31
N LYS A 209 5.29 -17.02 7.50
CA LYS A 209 6.65 -17.51 7.84
C LYS A 209 7.76 -16.76 7.12
N GLY A 210 7.42 -15.65 6.47
CA GLY A 210 8.40 -14.80 5.81
C GLY A 210 9.34 -14.11 6.80
N PRO A 211 10.43 -13.51 6.30
CA PRO A 211 11.40 -12.78 7.12
C PRO A 211 10.84 -11.46 7.69
N TYR A 212 9.60 -11.12 7.37
CA TYR A 212 8.95 -9.87 7.75
C TYR A 212 7.83 -10.14 8.76
N GLY A 213 7.84 -9.40 9.87
CA GLY A 213 6.81 -9.45 10.89
C GLY A 213 5.54 -8.70 10.48
N ASP A 214 5.02 -8.95 9.28
CA ASP A 214 3.73 -8.42 8.84
C ASP A 214 2.63 -8.96 9.75
N HIS A 215 1.68 -8.11 10.12
CA HIS A 215 0.60 -8.55 10.99
C HIS A 215 -0.66 -7.70 10.85
N ARG A 216 -1.77 -8.30 11.26
CA ARG A 216 -3.04 -7.61 11.45
C ARG A 216 -2.96 -6.78 12.73
N ILE A 217 -3.29 -5.50 12.61
CA ILE A 217 -3.41 -4.56 13.71
C ILE A 217 -4.67 -4.94 14.52
N PRO A 218 -4.54 -5.26 15.81
CA PRO A 218 -5.68 -5.55 16.68
C PRO A 218 -6.71 -4.41 16.70
N GLU A 219 -7.97 -4.75 16.97
CA GLU A 219 -9.15 -3.85 16.95
C GLU A 219 -9.56 -3.27 15.59
N THR A 220 -8.65 -3.13 14.63
CA THR A 220 -8.98 -2.59 13.29
C THR A 220 -8.96 -3.65 12.20
N GLY A 221 -8.17 -4.71 12.36
CA GLY A 221 -7.94 -5.69 11.30
C GLY A 221 -7.15 -5.14 10.11
N TRP A 222 -6.61 -3.91 10.21
CA TRP A 222 -5.76 -3.32 9.18
C TRP A 222 -4.39 -3.99 9.19
N ILE A 223 -3.59 -3.77 8.15
CA ILE A 223 -2.34 -4.50 7.96
C ILE A 223 -1.18 -3.56 8.24
N ALA A 224 -0.28 -3.97 9.12
CA ALA A 224 1.05 -3.39 9.21
C ALA A 224 1.97 -4.21 8.31
N TYR A 225 2.31 -3.65 7.15
CA TYR A 225 3.12 -4.31 6.12
C TYR A 225 4.53 -3.73 6.09
N THR A 226 5.55 -4.56 6.29
CA THR A 226 6.95 -4.15 6.29
C THR A 226 7.45 -3.84 4.88
N GLY A 227 8.25 -2.77 4.75
CA GLY A 227 8.77 -2.29 3.48
C GLY A 227 9.79 -3.20 2.81
N ASP A 228 10.18 -2.83 1.60
CA ASP A 228 11.18 -3.52 0.77
C ASP A 228 12.62 -3.27 1.29
N GLY A 229 13.40 -4.34 1.41
CA GLY A 229 14.78 -4.34 1.91
C GLY A 229 15.00 -5.38 3.01
N LEU A 230 15.87 -6.36 2.75
CA LEU A 230 16.12 -7.52 3.62
C LEU A 230 17.28 -7.35 4.62
N SER A 231 18.19 -6.41 4.38
CA SER A 231 19.32 -6.16 5.28
C SER A 231 19.70 -4.69 5.24
N GLY A 232 20.18 -4.19 6.37
CA GLY A 232 20.48 -2.77 6.57
C GLY A 232 19.24 -1.86 6.50
N ASP A 233 19.45 -0.57 6.75
CA ASP A 233 18.36 0.40 6.74
C ASP A 233 17.65 0.45 5.38
N GLN A 234 16.32 0.33 5.42
CA GLN A 234 15.51 0.42 4.22
C GLN A 234 15.55 1.83 3.65
N ALA A 235 15.53 1.91 2.31
CA ALA A 235 15.53 3.16 1.56
C ALA A 235 14.25 3.33 0.73
N MET A 236 13.90 4.58 0.41
CA MET A 236 12.73 4.94 -0.41
C MET A 236 12.99 4.73 -1.91
N VAL A 237 13.35 3.49 -2.27
CA VAL A 237 13.66 3.03 -3.64
C VAL A 237 12.78 1.83 -4.00
N LYS A 238 12.83 1.38 -5.27
CA LYS A 238 12.18 0.14 -5.75
C LYS A 238 10.74 -0.05 -5.22
N GLY A 239 10.50 -1.09 -4.40
CA GLY A 239 9.18 -1.41 -3.83
C GLY A 239 8.62 -0.28 -2.98
N ASN A 240 9.42 0.25 -2.04
CA ASN A 240 9.01 1.37 -1.19
C ASN A 240 8.67 2.63 -2.01
N LYS A 241 9.42 2.91 -3.07
CA LYS A 241 9.09 4.02 -3.97
C LYS A 241 7.76 3.81 -4.71
N SER A 242 7.38 2.56 -4.97
CA SER A 242 6.09 2.22 -5.58
C SER A 242 4.95 2.38 -4.57
N MET A 243 5.15 1.95 -3.32
CA MET A 243 4.22 2.18 -2.21
C MET A 243 3.99 3.68 -1.97
N GLN A 244 5.05 4.49 -1.90
CA GLN A 244 4.94 5.94 -1.76
C GLN A 244 4.11 6.57 -2.88
N ARG A 245 4.30 6.13 -4.13
CA ARG A 245 3.48 6.60 -5.25
C ARG A 245 2.01 6.24 -5.06
N TYR A 246 1.71 5.02 -4.61
CA TYR A 246 0.33 4.57 -4.37
C TYR A 246 -0.34 5.33 -3.21
N GLN A 247 0.43 5.66 -2.17
CA GLN A 247 -0.03 6.53 -1.07
C GLN A 247 -0.41 7.91 -1.60
N VAL A 248 0.50 8.58 -2.32
CA VAL A 248 0.27 9.93 -2.88
C VAL A 248 -0.90 9.94 -3.86
N GLN A 249 -1.03 8.90 -4.69
CA GLN A 249 -2.12 8.78 -5.66
C GLN A 249 -3.44 8.30 -5.03
N ARG A 250 -3.43 7.88 -3.76
CA ARG A 250 -4.56 7.23 -3.07
C ARG A 250 -5.17 6.11 -3.92
N LYS A 251 -4.34 5.14 -4.30
CA LYS A 251 -4.77 3.99 -5.11
C LYS A 251 -4.73 2.71 -4.30
N ALA A 252 -5.70 1.84 -4.56
CA ALA A 252 -5.69 0.50 -4.01
C ALA A 252 -4.65 -0.37 -4.72
N LEU A 253 -4.06 -1.29 -3.98
CA LEU A 253 -3.15 -2.33 -4.42
C LEU A 253 -3.71 -3.70 -4.02
N ARG A 254 -3.18 -4.77 -4.61
CA ARG A 254 -3.54 -6.14 -4.22
C ARG A 254 -2.70 -6.59 -3.03
N TYR A 255 -3.36 -7.04 -1.97
CA TYR A 255 -2.70 -7.70 -0.85
C TYR A 255 -2.82 -9.21 -0.99
N TRP A 256 -1.69 -9.86 -1.23
CA TRP A 256 -1.55 -11.30 -1.23
C TRP A 256 -1.06 -11.77 0.12
N HIS A 257 -1.65 -12.85 0.61
CA HIS A 257 -1.27 -13.43 1.88
C HIS A 257 -1.20 -14.95 1.78
N LYS A 258 -0.23 -15.52 2.49
CA LYS A 258 -0.10 -16.96 2.69
C LYS A 258 -0.04 -17.27 4.18
N PRO A 259 -1.08 -17.90 4.75
CA PRO A 259 -1.04 -18.35 6.12
C PRO A 259 -0.09 -19.54 6.30
N TYR A 260 0.28 -19.82 7.54
CA TYR A 260 1.19 -20.91 7.88
C TYR A 260 0.67 -22.26 7.36
N LYS A 261 1.49 -22.96 6.57
CA LYS A 261 1.15 -24.22 5.87
C LYS A 261 -0.06 -24.10 4.91
N GLY A 262 -0.42 -22.88 4.50
CA GLY A 262 -1.49 -22.62 3.55
C GLY A 262 -1.00 -22.28 2.14
N HIS A 263 -1.95 -21.81 1.32
CA HIS A 263 -1.72 -21.35 -0.04
C HIS A 263 -1.67 -19.82 -0.09
N TRP A 264 -1.01 -19.28 -1.11
CA TRP A 264 -1.13 -17.87 -1.45
C TRP A 264 -2.53 -17.58 -1.98
N THR A 265 -3.17 -16.55 -1.48
CA THR A 265 -4.42 -16.02 -2.04
C THR A 265 -4.34 -14.53 -2.23
N PHE A 266 -4.94 -14.03 -3.31
CA PHE A 266 -5.25 -12.61 -3.41
C PHE A 266 -6.38 -12.33 -2.40
N GLU A 267 -6.00 -11.90 -1.20
CA GLU A 267 -6.91 -11.90 -0.05
C GLU A 267 -7.84 -10.68 -0.06
N THR A 268 -7.29 -9.49 -0.37
CA THR A 268 -8.06 -8.25 -0.38
C THR A 268 -7.39 -7.18 -1.21
N TRP A 269 -8.18 -6.27 -1.77
CA TRP A 269 -7.67 -4.95 -2.12
C TRP A 269 -7.34 -4.18 -0.84
N ALA A 270 -6.31 -3.34 -0.87
CA ALA A 270 -5.96 -2.48 0.25
C ALA A 270 -5.45 -1.12 -0.23
N VAL A 271 -5.67 -0.07 0.57
CA VAL A 271 -5.15 1.27 0.32
C VAL A 271 -4.19 1.67 1.43
N ILE A 272 -3.12 2.38 1.06
CA ILE A 272 -2.14 2.89 2.02
C ILE A 272 -2.75 4.11 2.71
N VAL A 273 -2.84 4.05 4.03
CA VAL A 273 -3.41 5.11 4.87
C VAL A 273 -2.37 5.81 5.74
N GLN A 274 -1.18 5.24 5.86
CA GLN A 274 -0.05 5.86 6.56
C GLN A 274 1.27 5.14 6.23
N CYS A 275 2.38 5.86 6.31
CA CYS A 275 3.73 5.30 6.27
C CYS A 275 4.48 5.65 7.55
N ARG A 276 5.11 4.66 8.18
CA ARG A 276 5.93 4.84 9.39
C ARG A 276 7.33 4.29 9.19
N ARG A 277 8.27 4.68 10.04
CA ARG A 277 9.60 4.09 10.12
C ARG A 277 9.87 3.65 11.56
N ARG A 278 10.32 2.42 11.74
CA ARG A 278 10.62 1.82 13.06
C ARG A 278 11.87 0.95 12.97
N TRP A 279 12.32 0.45 14.12
CA TRP A 279 13.30 -0.63 14.16
C TRP A 279 12.63 -1.98 13.99
N GLY A 280 13.33 -2.90 13.34
CA GLY A 280 12.97 -4.31 13.21
C GLY A 280 14.18 -5.15 12.84
N PRO A 281 14.14 -6.48 13.05
CA PRO A 281 15.23 -7.36 12.72
C PRO A 281 15.39 -7.51 11.20
N GLY A 282 16.64 -7.58 10.78
CA GLY A 282 17.04 -7.95 9.44
C GLY A 282 16.97 -9.45 9.18
N ASP A 283 17.14 -9.86 7.92
CA ASP A 283 17.36 -11.29 7.59
C ASP A 283 18.75 -11.77 8.07
N ASP A 284 19.61 -10.82 8.46
CA ASP A 284 20.90 -11.01 9.13
C ASP A 284 20.79 -10.94 10.66
N ASP A 285 19.57 -10.97 11.22
CA ASP A 285 19.24 -10.81 12.64
C ASP A 285 19.72 -9.48 13.28
N ARG A 286 20.21 -8.53 12.47
CA ARG A 286 20.65 -7.21 12.93
C ARG A 286 19.49 -6.22 12.93
N GLN A 287 19.47 -5.33 13.91
CA GLN A 287 18.49 -4.25 13.94
C GLN A 287 18.69 -3.29 12.76
N ARG A 288 17.60 -2.98 12.06
CA ARG A 288 17.57 -2.03 10.94
C ARG A 288 16.36 -1.12 11.05
N ARG A 289 16.45 0.06 10.44
CA ARG A 289 15.28 0.93 10.24
C ARG A 289 14.48 0.44 9.05
N GLU A 290 13.26 -0.03 9.30
CA GLU A 290 12.33 -0.50 8.28
C GLU A 290 11.11 0.43 8.15
N TYR A 291 10.54 0.48 6.94
CA TYR A 291 9.26 1.13 6.72
C TYR A 291 8.12 0.20 7.15
N VAL A 292 7.07 0.78 7.71
CA VAL A 292 5.79 0.09 7.96
C VAL A 292 4.71 0.85 7.21
N TRP A 293 4.17 0.19 6.19
CA TRP A 293 3.05 0.66 5.41
C TRP A 293 1.76 0.18 6.08
N VAL A 294 0.95 1.11 6.56
CA VAL A 294 -0.37 0.78 7.10
C VAL A 294 -1.33 0.67 5.94
N LEU A 295 -1.87 -0.53 5.73
CA LEU A 295 -2.82 -0.84 4.66
C LEU A 295 -4.21 -1.06 5.26
N ALA A 296 -5.18 -0.30 4.79
CA ALA A 296 -6.59 -0.50 5.11
C ALA A 296 -7.25 -1.38 4.02
N PRO A 297 -7.81 -2.55 4.37
CA PRO A 297 -8.56 -3.37 3.42
C PRO A 297 -9.76 -2.62 2.84
N VAL A 298 -10.01 -2.81 1.55
CA VAL A 298 -11.16 -2.24 0.84
C VAL A 298 -11.80 -3.31 -0.06
N PRO A 299 -13.11 -3.23 -0.34
CA PRO A 299 -13.79 -4.26 -1.16
C PRO A 299 -13.30 -4.32 -2.61
N SER A 300 -12.92 -3.16 -3.15
CA SER A 300 -12.66 -2.95 -4.58
C SER A 300 -11.63 -1.83 -4.77
N PRO A 301 -10.94 -1.77 -5.91
CA PRO A 301 -10.00 -0.68 -6.19
C PRO A 301 -10.68 0.66 -6.46
N LEU A 302 -12.03 0.69 -6.52
CA LEU A 302 -12.81 1.89 -6.80
C LEU A 302 -13.10 2.69 -5.50
N PRO A 303 -12.67 3.96 -5.38
CA PRO A 303 -12.85 4.77 -4.18
C PRO A 303 -14.30 4.92 -3.69
N ALA A 304 -15.27 4.87 -4.61
CA ALA A 304 -16.69 4.91 -4.28
C ALA A 304 -17.09 3.79 -3.29
N THR A 305 -16.46 2.62 -3.39
CA THR A 305 -16.76 1.43 -2.59
C THR A 305 -16.12 1.43 -1.20
N TRP A 306 -15.24 2.40 -0.90
CA TRP A 306 -14.43 2.34 0.32
C TRP A 306 -15.26 2.70 1.56
N PRO A 307 -15.06 1.97 2.68
CA PRO A 307 -15.72 2.27 3.95
C PRO A 307 -15.41 3.69 4.45
N ALA A 308 -16.32 4.26 5.26
CA ALA A 308 -16.19 5.63 5.76
C ALA A 308 -14.93 5.79 6.62
N GLU A 309 -14.60 4.81 7.45
CA GLU A 309 -13.40 4.80 8.29
C GLU A 309 -12.09 4.80 7.51
N VAL A 310 -12.09 4.23 6.29
CA VAL A 310 -10.94 4.27 5.38
C VAL A 310 -10.83 5.65 4.74
N LYS A 311 -11.95 6.22 4.30
CA LYS A 311 -12.00 7.59 3.74
C LYS A 311 -11.53 8.63 4.77
N GLU A 312 -12.01 8.54 6.01
CA GLU A 312 -11.60 9.42 7.12
C GLU A 312 -10.09 9.31 7.41
N ALA A 313 -9.53 8.10 7.33
CA ALA A 313 -8.10 7.88 7.52
C ALA A 313 -7.26 8.46 6.38
N LEU A 314 -7.71 8.34 5.14
CA LEU A 314 -7.05 8.97 3.98
C LEU A 314 -7.08 10.50 4.04
N GLU A 315 -8.12 11.09 4.64
CA GLU A 315 -8.18 12.53 4.92
C GLU A 315 -7.19 12.96 6.02
N GLN A 316 -6.88 12.06 6.95
CA GLN A 316 -5.90 12.28 8.03
C GLN A 316 -4.45 12.02 7.60
N ASP A 317 -4.23 11.30 6.50
CA ASP A 317 -2.89 11.04 5.96
C ASP A 317 -2.24 12.33 5.41
N ASP A 318 -1.09 12.70 5.97
CA ASP A 318 -0.29 13.84 5.51
C ASP A 318 0.70 13.46 4.40
N GLY A 319 0.75 12.17 4.02
CA GLY A 319 1.62 11.63 2.98
C GLY A 319 3.10 11.58 3.38
N ARG A 320 3.44 11.85 4.64
CA ARG A 320 4.81 11.84 5.15
C ARG A 320 5.14 10.51 5.82
N VAL A 321 6.43 10.28 6.00
CA VAL A 321 6.91 9.15 6.82
C VAL A 321 6.96 9.62 8.26
N HIS A 322 6.25 8.94 9.15
CA HIS A 322 6.37 9.17 10.59
C HIS A 322 7.48 8.31 11.17
N ASP A 323 8.57 8.94 11.60
CA ASP A 323 9.76 8.24 12.09
C ASP A 323 9.70 8.00 13.60
N ASP A 324 9.28 6.80 13.99
CA ASP A 324 9.25 6.34 15.38
C ASP A 324 10.60 5.80 15.84
N SER A 325 11.53 5.52 14.91
CA SER A 325 12.84 4.93 15.20
C SER A 325 13.77 5.86 16.01
N VAL A 326 13.49 7.17 15.98
CA VAL A 326 14.22 8.18 16.77
C VAL A 326 13.86 8.08 18.26
N ASP A 327 12.62 7.73 18.55
CA ASP A 327 12.06 7.72 19.89
C ASP A 327 12.23 6.36 20.58
N VAL A 328 12.18 5.27 19.82
CA VAL A 328 12.25 3.88 20.33
C VAL A 328 13.48 3.21 19.73
N VAL A 329 14.62 3.23 20.43
CA VAL A 329 15.86 2.60 19.97
C VAL A 329 16.04 1.24 20.67
N PRO A 330 16.25 0.13 19.93
CA PRO A 330 16.53 -1.19 20.49
C PRO A 330 17.80 -1.20 21.33
N ILE A 331 17.89 -2.12 22.30
CA ILE A 331 19.06 -2.24 23.20
C ILE A 331 20.30 -2.59 22.38
N GLU A 332 20.12 -3.50 21.42
CA GLU A 332 21.16 -4.07 20.60
C GLU A 332 21.86 -3.00 19.75
N VAL A 333 21.13 -1.96 19.34
CA VAL A 333 21.67 -0.81 18.60
C VAL A 333 22.48 0.11 19.50
N ASP A 334 22.02 0.32 20.75
CA ASP A 334 22.74 1.13 21.74
C ASP A 334 24.08 0.46 22.13
N ASP A 335 24.13 -0.88 22.15
CA ASP A 335 25.33 -1.66 22.50
C ASP A 335 26.39 -1.72 21.37
N GLU A 336 25.97 -1.87 20.10
CA GLU A 336 26.89 -2.01 18.95
C GLU A 336 27.61 -0.71 18.56
N GLN A 337 27.06 0.48 18.89
CA GLN A 337 27.63 1.77 18.49
C GLN A 337 28.84 2.23 19.33
N GLY A 338 29.29 1.44 20.31
CA GLY A 338 30.56 1.65 21.01
C GLY A 338 30.67 2.97 21.80
N ALA A 339 30.47 2.88 23.12
CA ALA A 339 31.21 3.63 24.13
C ALA A 339 31.01 5.16 24.31
N SER A 340 29.81 5.74 24.09
CA SER A 340 29.57 7.13 24.56
C SER A 340 28.28 7.42 25.35
N LEU A 341 27.22 6.62 25.28
CA LEU A 341 25.96 6.90 26.01
C LEU A 341 25.16 5.62 26.34
N LEU A 342 25.70 4.70 27.16
CA LEU A 342 24.85 3.67 27.77
C LEU A 342 23.91 4.37 28.75
N LEU A 343 22.73 4.76 28.26
CA LEU A 343 21.66 5.25 29.12
C LEU A 343 21.37 4.17 30.16
N THR A 344 21.43 4.53 31.43
CA THR A 344 20.98 3.64 32.50
C THR A 344 19.54 3.17 32.20
N PRO A 345 19.11 1.99 32.69
CA PRO A 345 17.73 1.53 32.53
C PRO A 345 16.69 2.62 32.86
N LYS A 346 17.01 3.44 33.87
CA LYS A 346 16.26 4.59 34.31
C LYS A 346 16.19 5.73 33.29
N GLU A 347 17.30 6.13 32.70
CA GLU A 347 17.34 7.16 31.66
C GLU A 347 16.61 6.70 30.39
N ARG A 348 16.77 5.43 30.02
CA ARG A 348 16.04 4.81 28.92
C ARG A 348 14.54 4.78 29.19
N TYR A 349 14.13 4.41 30.40
CA TYR A 349 12.74 4.48 30.84
C TYR A 349 12.16 5.90 30.74
N ARG A 350 12.91 6.93 31.18
CA ARG A 350 12.49 8.34 31.07
C ARG A 350 12.32 8.77 29.61
N ARG A 351 13.26 8.39 28.73
CA ARG A 351 13.20 8.69 27.29
C ARG A 351 11.97 8.05 26.63
N LEU A 352 11.77 6.75 26.84
CA LEU A 352 10.63 6.00 26.31
C LEU A 352 9.29 6.51 26.88
N THR A 353 9.25 6.85 28.17
CA THR A 353 8.08 7.48 28.80
C THR A 353 7.75 8.83 28.17
N ALA A 354 8.76 9.68 27.91
CA ALA A 354 8.57 10.97 27.26
C ALA A 354 8.05 10.79 25.82
N ALA A 355 8.56 9.81 25.07
CA ALA A 355 8.05 9.45 23.74
C ALA A 355 6.59 8.98 23.77
N ALA A 356 6.24 8.11 24.73
CA ALA A 356 4.88 7.64 24.94
C ALA A 356 3.91 8.79 25.26
N ARG A 357 4.32 9.74 26.12
CA ARG A 357 3.52 10.93 26.45
C ARG A 357 3.33 11.87 25.25
N ARG A 358 4.39 12.18 24.49
CA ARG A 358 4.29 12.96 23.24
C ARG A 358 3.29 12.35 22.25
N THR A 359 3.26 11.02 22.20
CA THR A 359 2.31 10.28 21.37
C THR A 359 0.87 10.38 21.88
N ALA A 360 0.67 10.30 23.20
CA ALA A 360 -0.65 10.41 23.83
C ALA A 360 -1.25 11.82 23.74
N ASP A 361 -0.44 12.86 23.95
CA ASP A 361 -0.89 14.26 24.02
C ASP A 361 -1.34 14.83 22.66
N ARG A 362 -0.87 14.25 21.54
CA ARG A 362 -1.23 14.69 20.19
C ARG A 362 -2.67 14.37 19.77
N ARG A 363 -3.51 13.75 20.62
CA ARG A 363 -4.79 13.16 20.18
C ARG A 363 -6.00 13.60 20.99
N THR A 364 -6.81 14.47 20.41
CA THR A 364 -8.13 14.88 20.93
C THR A 364 -9.32 14.25 20.18
N ARG A 365 -9.12 13.56 19.06
CA ARG A 365 -10.19 12.90 18.27
C ARG A 365 -10.11 11.38 18.31
N ARG A 366 -11.25 10.71 18.51
CA ARG A 366 -11.39 9.24 18.43
C ARG A 366 -11.63 8.84 16.96
N SER A 367 -10.58 8.47 16.23
CA SER A 367 -10.66 7.93 14.86
C SER A 367 -10.10 6.50 14.77
N THR A 368 -10.36 5.77 13.68
CA THR A 368 -9.73 4.44 13.43
C THR A 368 -8.20 4.54 13.36
N MET A 369 -7.69 5.62 12.77
CA MET A 369 -6.25 5.94 12.78
C MET A 369 -5.68 6.06 14.19
N THR A 370 -6.45 6.58 15.14
CA THR A 370 -6.01 6.65 16.54
C THR A 370 -5.74 5.26 17.13
N LYS A 371 -6.51 4.23 16.74
CA LYS A 371 -6.29 2.84 17.18
C LYS A 371 -5.05 2.24 16.53
N VAL A 372 -4.88 2.45 15.22
CA VAL A 372 -3.72 2.01 14.44
C VAL A 372 -2.43 2.58 15.01
N GLU A 373 -2.35 3.90 15.12
CA GLU A 373 -1.13 4.56 15.54
C GLU A 373 -0.80 4.25 17.01
N ARG A 374 -1.82 4.05 17.85
CA ARG A 374 -1.64 3.56 19.22
C ARG A 374 -0.99 2.18 19.21
N TYR A 375 -1.53 1.23 18.46
CA TYR A 375 -0.94 -0.10 18.39
C TYR A 375 0.53 -0.03 17.91
N LEU A 376 0.80 0.74 16.85
CA LEU A 376 2.15 0.89 16.28
C LEU A 376 3.13 1.65 17.19
N ARG A 377 2.66 2.62 17.99
CA ARG A 377 3.51 3.43 18.88
C ARG A 377 3.56 2.92 20.32
N SER A 378 2.75 1.94 20.67
CA SER A 378 2.76 1.33 22.02
C SER A 378 4.09 0.66 22.36
N ALA A 379 4.96 0.41 21.38
CA ALA A 379 6.31 -0.13 21.59
C ALA A 379 7.09 0.68 22.65
N ALA A 380 7.09 2.01 22.58
CA ALA A 380 7.80 2.84 23.55
C ALA A 380 7.29 2.60 24.98
N ALA A 381 5.97 2.59 25.15
CA ALA A 381 5.35 2.41 26.45
C ALA A 381 5.53 0.96 26.97
N ARG A 382 5.45 -0.03 26.07
CA ARG A 382 5.69 -1.44 26.38
C ARG A 382 7.13 -1.68 26.81
N ASP A 383 8.10 -1.18 26.06
CA ASP A 383 9.53 -1.31 26.37
C ASP A 383 9.88 -0.62 27.69
N ALA A 384 9.30 0.56 27.95
CA ALA A 384 9.45 1.23 29.24
C ALA A 384 8.94 0.34 30.38
N VAL A 385 7.79 -0.31 30.22
CA VAL A 385 7.23 -1.21 31.24
C VAL A 385 8.06 -2.48 31.38
N ILE A 386 8.61 -3.04 30.30
CA ILE A 386 9.56 -4.16 30.35
C ILE A 386 10.80 -3.77 31.16
N ILE A 387 11.40 -2.61 30.89
CA ILE A 387 12.55 -2.11 31.65
C ILE A 387 12.20 -1.97 33.12
N ARG A 388 11.06 -1.33 33.44
CA ARG A 388 10.56 -1.14 34.80
C ARG A 388 10.27 -2.47 35.52
N SER A 389 9.88 -3.50 34.76
CA SER A 389 9.54 -4.81 35.31
C SER A 389 10.76 -5.58 35.81
N GLU A 390 11.96 -5.24 35.31
CA GLU A 390 13.21 -5.95 35.62
C GLU A 390 13.09 -7.47 35.38
N GLY A 391 12.32 -7.86 34.35
CA GLY A 391 12.07 -9.26 34.01
C GLY A 391 11.09 -9.99 34.93
N CYS A 392 10.42 -9.29 35.86
CA CYS A 392 9.51 -9.87 36.84
C CYS A 392 8.05 -9.43 36.66
N CYS A 393 7.10 -10.31 37.00
CA CYS A 393 5.69 -9.96 37.03
C CYS A 393 5.43 -8.87 38.08
N GLU A 394 4.71 -7.82 37.69
CA GLU A 394 4.44 -6.68 38.58
C GLU A 394 3.19 -6.87 39.46
N ASN A 395 2.46 -7.98 39.30
CA ASN A 395 1.33 -8.29 40.19
C ASN A 395 1.87 -8.67 41.59
N PRO A 396 1.58 -7.91 42.65
CA PRO A 396 2.08 -8.20 44.00
C PRO A 396 1.52 -9.51 44.57
N SER A 397 0.43 -10.02 44.00
CA SER A 397 -0.20 -11.29 44.38
C SER A 397 0.19 -12.45 43.45
N CYS A 398 1.25 -12.29 42.64
CA CYS A 398 1.72 -13.34 41.75
C CYS A 398 2.20 -14.56 42.57
N LEU A 399 1.71 -15.75 42.22
CA LEU A 399 2.09 -17.01 42.87
C LEU A 399 3.42 -17.59 42.35
N GLY A 400 4.03 -16.94 41.35
CA GLY A 400 5.24 -17.38 40.69
C GLY A 400 5.13 -17.35 39.17
N HIS A 401 6.25 -17.11 38.50
CA HIS A 401 6.40 -17.21 37.04
C HIS A 401 7.82 -17.68 36.71
N PRO A 402 8.04 -18.29 35.54
CA PRO A 402 9.38 -18.74 35.14
C PRO A 402 10.32 -17.55 34.89
N GLN A 403 11.62 -17.78 35.10
CA GLN A 403 12.70 -16.86 34.71
C GLN A 403 13.29 -17.20 33.33
N GLU A 404 12.80 -18.27 32.70
CA GLU A 404 13.14 -18.64 31.33
C GLU A 404 12.78 -17.50 30.35
N ARG A 405 13.57 -17.38 29.29
CA ARG A 405 13.45 -16.35 28.26
C ARG A 405 12.97 -16.94 26.95
N THR A 406 12.42 -16.12 26.08
CA THR A 406 12.04 -16.51 24.72
C THR A 406 13.28 -16.80 23.86
N ASP A 407 13.07 -17.37 22.67
CA ASP A 407 14.14 -17.53 21.65
C ASP A 407 14.81 -16.21 21.27
N SER A 408 14.11 -15.08 21.47
CA SER A 408 14.58 -13.71 21.28
C SER A 408 15.14 -13.04 22.55
N ASP A 409 15.48 -13.84 23.57
CA ASP A 409 16.03 -13.42 24.86
C ASP A 409 15.15 -12.43 25.67
N GLN A 410 13.84 -12.40 25.42
CA GLN A 410 12.90 -11.54 26.15
C GLN A 410 12.28 -12.27 27.35
N PRO A 411 11.92 -11.55 28.44
CA PRO A 411 11.20 -12.15 29.56
C PRO A 411 9.82 -12.64 29.12
N LEU A 412 9.37 -13.77 29.67
CA LEU A 412 8.03 -14.34 29.43
C LEU A 412 6.93 -13.53 30.15
N LEU A 413 6.76 -12.27 29.74
CA LEU A 413 5.82 -11.30 30.29
C LEU A 413 4.98 -10.67 29.19
N GLU A 414 3.71 -10.42 29.51
CA GLU A 414 2.76 -9.70 28.68
C GLU A 414 2.55 -8.30 29.28
N VAL A 415 2.96 -7.25 28.56
CA VAL A 415 2.62 -5.87 28.92
C VAL A 415 1.24 -5.52 28.40
N ASP A 416 0.37 -5.06 29.30
CA ASP A 416 -1.01 -4.72 28.98
C ASP A 416 -1.53 -3.54 29.83
N HIS A 417 -2.55 -2.83 29.36
CA HIS A 417 -3.18 -1.70 30.07
C HIS A 417 -3.99 -2.20 31.24
N VAL A 418 -3.76 -1.67 32.45
CA VAL A 418 -4.41 -2.18 33.66
C VAL A 418 -5.94 -2.20 33.54
N VAL A 419 -6.50 -1.07 33.13
CA VAL A 419 -7.90 -0.98 32.72
C VAL A 419 -7.88 -0.85 31.21
N GLY A 420 -8.68 -1.69 30.53
CA GLY A 420 -8.69 -1.76 29.08
C GLY A 420 -8.72 -0.38 28.43
N LEU A 421 -7.89 -0.20 27.42
CA LEU A 421 -7.54 1.09 26.83
C LEU A 421 -8.71 1.91 26.29
N ALA A 422 -9.79 1.24 25.89
CA ALA A 422 -11.06 1.87 25.51
C ALA A 422 -11.64 2.78 26.63
N ARG A 423 -11.28 2.53 27.90
CA ARG A 423 -11.76 3.28 29.06
C ARG A 423 -10.80 4.40 29.50
N THR A 424 -9.48 4.21 29.36
CA THR A 424 -8.48 5.17 29.84
C THR A 424 -8.06 6.18 28.78
N GLY A 425 -8.04 5.78 27.50
CA GLY A 425 -7.60 6.62 26.38
C GLY A 425 -6.09 6.97 26.37
N GLN A 426 -5.35 6.61 27.42
CA GLN A 426 -3.93 6.92 27.61
C GLN A 426 -3.08 5.69 27.33
N ASP A 427 -2.04 5.86 26.51
CA ASP A 427 -1.10 4.80 26.11
C ASP A 427 0.28 5.09 26.70
N THR A 428 0.34 5.18 28.03
CA THR A 428 1.53 5.60 28.79
C THR A 428 1.92 4.57 29.85
N PRO A 429 3.21 4.50 30.24
CA PRO A 429 3.68 3.47 31.18
C PRO A 429 2.99 3.47 32.55
N ASP A 430 2.45 4.60 33.02
CA ASP A 430 1.75 4.72 34.31
C ASP A 430 0.38 4.03 34.35
N VAL A 431 -0.19 3.68 33.19
CA VAL A 431 -1.45 2.93 33.07
C VAL A 431 -1.27 1.51 32.52
N MET A 432 -0.02 1.09 32.29
CA MET A 432 0.37 -0.24 31.82
C MET A 432 1.07 -1.04 32.93
N ILE A 433 1.03 -2.37 32.80
CA ILE A 433 1.61 -3.30 33.78
C ILE A 433 2.17 -4.55 33.07
N ALA A 434 3.32 -5.06 33.50
CA ALA A 434 3.85 -6.35 33.03
C ALA A 434 3.33 -7.53 33.87
N LEU A 435 2.72 -8.52 33.21
CA LEU A 435 2.12 -9.69 33.86
C LEU A 435 2.63 -10.98 33.25
N CYS A 436 2.81 -12.03 34.06
CA CYS A 436 2.99 -13.38 33.51
C CYS A 436 1.67 -13.88 32.88
N PRO A 437 1.70 -14.92 32.02
CA PRO A 437 0.50 -15.44 31.35
C PRO A 437 -0.65 -15.79 32.31
N ASN A 438 -0.32 -16.31 33.50
CA ASN A 438 -1.31 -16.64 34.54
C ASN A 438 -1.97 -15.39 35.13
N CYS A 439 -1.17 -14.37 35.51
CA CYS A 439 -1.71 -13.12 36.05
C CYS A 439 -2.47 -12.32 34.98
N HIS A 440 -2.03 -12.37 33.72
CA HIS A 440 -2.76 -11.79 32.60
C HIS A 440 -4.12 -12.47 32.40
N ALA A 441 -4.19 -13.80 32.48
CA ALA A 441 -5.44 -14.55 32.47
C ALA A 441 -6.38 -14.17 33.64
N LEU A 442 -5.85 -13.99 34.85
CA LEU A 442 -6.65 -13.55 36.00
C LEU A 442 -7.27 -12.16 35.76
N LYS A 443 -6.51 -11.24 35.14
CA LYS A 443 -6.97 -9.89 34.81
C LYS A 443 -8.04 -9.88 33.72
N THR A 444 -7.94 -10.74 32.71
CA THR A 444 -8.86 -10.74 31.55
C THR A 444 -10.14 -11.54 31.83
N ARG A 445 -9.99 -12.77 32.33
CA ARG A 445 -11.07 -13.76 32.47
C ARG A 445 -11.33 -14.24 33.91
N GLY A 446 -10.56 -13.77 34.89
CA GLY A 446 -10.74 -14.17 36.30
C GLY A 446 -12.02 -13.60 36.93
N LYS A 447 -12.63 -14.35 37.85
CA LYS A 447 -13.84 -13.95 38.60
C LYS A 447 -13.63 -12.63 39.36
N ASN A 448 -12.44 -12.42 39.92
CA ASN A 448 -12.09 -11.24 40.73
C ASN A 448 -11.37 -10.14 39.93
N ARG A 449 -11.47 -10.15 38.60
CA ARG A 449 -10.74 -9.24 37.71
C ARG A 449 -10.89 -7.75 38.04
N ALA A 450 -12.08 -7.31 38.44
CA ALA A 450 -12.32 -5.90 38.76
C ALA A 450 -11.49 -5.43 39.97
N GLN A 451 -11.42 -6.26 41.01
CA GLN A 451 -10.60 -6.01 42.19
C GLN A 451 -9.11 -6.06 41.84
N LEU A 452 -8.70 -7.04 41.03
CA LEU A 452 -7.32 -7.16 40.55
C LEU A 452 -6.91 -5.93 39.72
N GLN A 453 -7.74 -5.48 38.78
CA GLN A 453 -7.49 -4.28 37.97
C GLN A 453 -7.32 -3.03 38.84
N ALA A 454 -8.16 -2.84 39.86
CA ALA A 454 -8.02 -1.72 40.80
C ALA A 454 -6.69 -1.77 41.58
N SER A 455 -6.26 -2.96 42.00
CA SER A 455 -4.97 -3.17 42.66
C SER A 455 -3.79 -2.88 41.72
N LEU A 456 -3.80 -3.47 40.53
CA LEU A 456 -2.76 -3.26 39.51
C LEU A 456 -2.63 -1.79 39.10
N ALA A 457 -3.72 -1.02 39.14
CA ALA A 457 -3.71 0.38 38.69
C ALA A 457 -2.93 1.25 39.67
N ARG A 458 -3.04 0.93 40.96
CA ARG A 458 -2.25 1.56 42.02
C ARG A 458 -0.77 1.18 41.87
N VAL A 459 -0.49 -0.10 41.63
CA VAL A 459 0.88 -0.62 41.45
C VAL A 459 1.57 0.03 40.26
N ALA A 460 0.92 0.09 39.10
CA ALA A 460 1.47 0.71 37.89
C ALA A 460 1.88 2.17 38.13
N ARG A 461 1.01 2.98 38.76
CA ARG A 461 1.31 4.38 39.09
C ARG A 461 2.45 4.49 40.11
N GLN A 462 2.43 3.67 41.16
CA GLN A 462 3.47 3.67 42.18
C GLN A 462 4.84 3.34 41.58
N ARG A 463 4.92 2.25 40.80
CA ARG A 463 6.16 1.86 40.12
C ARG A 463 6.61 2.88 39.10
N HIS A 464 5.68 3.50 38.37
CA HIS A 464 6.01 4.59 37.46
C HIS A 464 6.68 5.77 38.17
N SER A 465 6.14 6.20 39.32
CA SER A 465 6.75 7.25 40.13
C SER A 465 8.10 6.84 40.71
N GLN A 466 8.22 5.62 41.24
CA GLN A 466 9.45 5.13 41.87
C GLN A 466 10.61 4.92 40.88
N PHE A 467 10.31 4.38 39.69
CA PHE A 467 11.32 4.12 38.67
C PHE A 467 11.67 5.40 37.87
N GLY A 468 10.70 6.30 37.71
CA GLY A 468 10.86 7.56 36.98
C GLY A 468 11.59 8.65 37.75
N GLN A 469 11.42 8.72 39.09
CA GLN A 469 12.27 9.49 40.02
C GLN A 469 13.67 8.95 39.94
#